data_AF-A0A0P9AL24-F1
#
_entry.id   AF-A0A0P9AL24-F1
#
_cell.length_a   1.000
_cell.length_b   1.000
_cell.length_c   1.000
_cell.angle_alpha   90.00
_cell.angle_beta   90.00
_cell.angle_gamma   90.00
#
_symmetry.space_group_name_H-M   'P 1'
#
loop_
_entity.id
_entity.type
_entity.pdbx_description
1 polymer ?
#
loop_
_entity_poly.entity_id
_entity_poly.type
_entity_poly.pdbx_seq_one_letter_code
_entity_poly.pdbx_strand_id
1 'polypeptide(L)' 'MNIYKTSEISHRIGTHPNTVRLYEKLELIPKPERKANSYRVFTDFHIK' A
#
# COMPACT_ATOMS: atom_id res chain seq x y z
N MET A 1 -9.16 4.23 12.15
CA MET A 1 -8.36 3.48 11.16
C MET A 1 -7.99 4.44 10.06
N ASN A 2 -6.69 4.63 9.83
CA ASN A 2 -6.24 5.52 8.77
C ASN A 2 -6.20 4.79 7.43
N ILE A 3 -6.40 5.54 6.35
CA ILE A 3 -6.32 5.04 4.98
C ILE A 3 -5.20 5.78 4.27
N TYR A 4 -4.38 5.03 3.55
CA TYR A 4 -3.25 5.53 2.79
C TYR A 4 -3.34 5.11 1.33
N LYS A 5 -2.97 6.02 0.43
CA LYS A 5 -2.63 5.74 -0.95
C LYS A 5 -1.23 5.16 -1.03
N THR A 6 -0.89 4.53 -2.16
CA THR A 6 0.44 3.97 -2.42
C THR A 6 1.58 4.98 -2.17
N SER A 7 1.39 6.25 -2.51
CA SER A 7 2.40 7.30 -2.30
C SER A 7 2.57 7.69 -0.83
N GLU A 8 1.48 7.67 -0.05
CA GLU A 8 1.51 8.05 1.36
C GLU A 8 2.18 6.96 2.19
N ILE A 9 1.84 5.69 1.92
CA ILE A 9 2.50 4.57 2.60
C ILE A 9 3.97 4.48 2.20
N SER A 10 4.30 4.66 0.92
CA SER A 10 5.69 4.61 0.46
C SER A 10 6.55 5.68 1.14
N HIS A 11 6.02 6.90 1.27
CA HIS A 11 6.71 7.99 1.97
C HIS A 11 6.91 7.67 3.46
N ARG A 12 5.90 7.11 4.13
CA ARG A 12 5.98 6.73 5.55
C ARG A 12 7.02 5.64 5.83
N ILE A 13 7.12 4.64 4.96
CA ILE A 13 8.08 3.54 5.11
C ILE A 13 9.45 3.84 4.49
N GLY A 14 9.63 5.02 3.90
CA GLY A 14 10.89 5.41 3.27
C GLY A 14 11.23 4.65 1.98
N THR A 15 10.23 4.22 1.21
CA THR A 15 10.42 3.52 -0.07
C THR A 15 9.76 4.25 -1.25
N HIS A 16 10.03 3.78 -2.46
CA HIS A 16 9.40 4.30 -3.66
C HIS A 16 8.01 3.67 -3.89
N PRO A 17 7.00 4.39 -4.42
CA PRO A 17 5.67 3.83 -4.69
C PRO A 17 5.68 2.57 -5.56
N ASN A 18 6.63 2.47 -6.50
CA ASN A 18 6.79 1.26 -7.31
C ASN A 18 7.29 0.06 -6.52
N THR A 19 8.10 0.27 -5.47
CA THR A 19 8.53 -0.79 -4.55
C THR A 19 7.34 -1.38 -3.81
N VAL A 20 6.41 -0.54 -3.34
CA VAL A 20 5.16 -1.01 -2.71
C VAL A 20 4.33 -1.86 -3.69
N ARG A 21 4.21 -1.42 -4.96
CA ARG A 21 3.51 -2.20 -6.00
C ARG A 21 4.22 -3.52 -6.33
N LEU A 22 5.55 -3.51 -6.33
CA LEU A 22 6.36 -4.71 -6.53
C LEU A 22 6.13 -5.69 -5.38
N TYR A 23 6.13 -5.22 -4.14
CA TYR A 23 5.86 -6.06 -2.97
C TYR A 23 4.46 -6.66 -2.98
N GLU A 24 3.43 -5.89 -3.37
CA GLU A 24 2.08 -6.43 -3.61
C GLU A 24 2.11 -7.53 -4.69
N LYS A 25 2.79 -7.29 -5.81
CA LYS A 25 2.89 -8.24 -6.93
C LYS A 25 3.60 -9.53 -6.54
N LEU A 26 4.64 -9.42 -5.72
CA LEU A 26 5.43 -10.55 -5.22
C LEU A 26 4.79 -11.21 -3.98
N GLU A 27 3.62 -10.74 -3.54
CA GLU A 27 2.91 -11.23 -2.35
C GLU A 27 3.74 -11.13 -1.05
N LEU A 28 4.69 -10.18 -1.00
CA LEU A 28 5.53 -9.89 0.16
C LEU A 28 4.82 -9.04 1.21
N ILE A 29 3.74 -8.37 0.82
CA ILE A 29 2.84 -7.64 1.71
C ILE A 29 1.40 -8.13 1.49
N PRO A 30 0.52 -8.03 2.51
CA PRO A 30 -0.88 -8.32 2.34
C PRO A 30 -1.50 -7.53 1.18
N LYS A 31 -2.41 -8.18 0.44
CA LYS A 31 -3.10 -7.54 -0.69
C LYS A 31 -3.98 -6.40 -0.13
N PRO A 32 -3.78 -5.15 -0.57
CA PRO A 32 -4.59 -4.04 -0.14
C PRO A 32 -5.99 -4.16 -0.75
N GLU A 33 -6.99 -3.65 -0.03
CA GLU A 33 -8.32 -3.49 -0.58
C GLU A 33 -8.30 -2.50 -1.75
N ARG A 34 -9.31 -2.60 -2.63
CA ARG A 34 -9.47 -1.69 -3.76
C ARG A 34 -10.81 -0.98 -3.69
N LYS A 35 -10.78 0.33 -3.89
CA LYS A 35 -12.02 1.11 -4.10
C LYS A 35 -12.67 0.71 -5.42
N ALA A 36 -13.94 1.09 -5.60
CA ALA A 36 -14.67 0.88 -6.86
C ALA A 36 -13.93 1.42 -8.11
N ASN A 37 -13.07 2.43 -7.93
CA ASN A 37 -12.22 3.00 -8.98
C ASN A 37 -10.83 2.32 -9.08
N SER A 38 -10.66 1.12 -8.54
CA SER A 38 -9.41 0.33 -8.53
C SER A 38 -8.21 0.96 -7.80
N TYR A 39 -8.40 2.04 -7.05
CA TYR A 39 -7.34 2.58 -6.20
C TYR A 39 -7.09 1.66 -5.00
N ARG A 40 -5.81 1.41 -4.72
CA ARG A 40 -5.35 0.65 -3.55
C ARG A 40 -5.61 1.43 -2.27
N VAL A 41 -6.13 0.73 -1.27
CA VAL A 41 -6.41 1.21 0.07
C VAL A 41 -5.48 0.47 1.01
N PHE A 42 -4.46 1.18 1.48
CA PHE A 42 -3.61 0.69 2.55
C PHE A 42 -4.16 1.22 3.88
N THR A 43 -3.89 0.50 4.96
CA THR A 43 -4.33 0.82 6.31
C THR A 43 -3.16 0.68 7.27
N ASP A 44 -3.36 1.04 8.54
CA ASP A 44 -2.36 0.86 9.59
C ASP A 44 -1.83 -0.59 9.67
N PHE A 45 -2.64 -1.59 9.28
CA PHE A 45 -2.25 -3.00 9.17
C PHE A 45 -1.06 -3.23 8.22
N HIS A 46 -0.93 -2.44 7.17
CA HIS A 46 0.14 -2.59 6.16
C HIS A 46 1.44 -1.90 6.57
N ILE A 47 1.44 -1.16 7.69
CA ILE A 47 2.60 -0.42 8.21
C ILE A 47 3.21 -1.14 9.43
N LYS A 48 2.42 -1.97 10.12
CA LYS A 48 2.80 -2.66 11.36
C LYS A 48 3.75 -3.84 11.11
#